data_AF-A0A1V3FIA2-F1
#
_entry.id   AF-A0A1V3FIA2-F1
#
_cell.length_a   1.000
_cell.length_b   1.000
_cell.length_c   1.000
_cell.angle_alpha   90.00
_cell.angle_beta   90.00
_cell.angle_gamma   90.00
#
_symmetry.space_group_name_H-M   'P 1'
#
loop_
_entity.id
_entity.type
_entity.pdbx_description
1 polymer ?
#
loop_
_entity_poly.entity_id
_entity_poly.type
_entity_poly.pdbx_seq_one_letter_code
_entity_poly.pdbx_strand_id
1 'polypeptide(L)'
;MDKHVLNKYELAQYNHSNIQELIRFIDQKAGAILVIHGFILTAFIEFAKKLEFVNPFEEKNILLSLATFVCGVLTLSLLIYQIYVILFEIIKPKKAKHYTQEESSVLYFEHISKLSKSDFITLYHSLPDDRVHEELLAQVYECSCIMSSKSEKLNHVIKYLFVTLMFLLVFIFLTKLI
;
A
#
# COMPACT_ATOMS: atom_id res chain seq x y z
N MET A 1 -8.85 -40.10 -20.90
CA MET A 1 -8.28 -38.74 -20.77
C MET A 1 -9.21 -37.99 -19.84
N ASP A 2 -9.10 -38.29 -18.55
CA ASP A 2 -10.04 -37.83 -17.53
C ASP A 2 -9.81 -36.35 -17.25
N LYS A 3 -10.88 -35.57 -17.41
CA LYS A 3 -10.93 -34.18 -16.95
C LYS A 3 -10.82 -34.21 -15.44
N HIS A 4 -9.67 -33.79 -14.91
CA HIS A 4 -9.54 -33.34 -13.52
C HIS A 4 -10.55 -32.20 -13.29
N VAL A 5 -11.77 -32.55 -12.89
CA VAL A 5 -12.70 -31.60 -12.27
C VAL A 5 -12.11 -31.33 -10.90
N LEU A 6 -11.37 -30.23 -10.77
CA LEU A 6 -10.79 -29.80 -9.50
C LEU A 6 -11.89 -29.77 -8.45
N ASN A 7 -11.65 -30.40 -7.29
CA ASN A 7 -12.61 -30.35 -6.19
C ASN A 7 -12.84 -28.88 -5.82
N LYS A 8 -14.10 -28.45 -5.63
CA LYS A 8 -14.43 -27.06 -5.28
C LYS A 8 -13.65 -26.57 -4.06
N TYR A 9 -13.38 -27.46 -3.12
CA TYR A 9 -12.55 -27.17 -1.97
C TYR A 9 -11.09 -26.87 -2.34
N GLU A 10 -10.47 -27.71 -3.18
CA GLU A 10 -9.12 -27.49 -3.70
C GLU A 10 -9.03 -26.18 -4.50
N LEU A 11 -10.07 -25.85 -5.28
CA LEU A 11 -10.14 -24.58 -6.01
C LEU A 11 -10.19 -23.38 -5.06
N ALA A 12 -10.95 -23.46 -3.97
CA ALA A 12 -11.02 -22.39 -2.98
C ALA A 12 -9.66 -22.20 -2.26
N GLN A 13 -8.98 -23.30 -1.91
CA GLN A 13 -7.64 -23.25 -1.32
C GLN A 13 -6.61 -22.65 -2.28
N TYR A 14 -6.66 -23.08 -3.54
CA TYR A 14 -5.81 -22.54 -4.60
C TYR A 14 -6.03 -21.02 -4.77
N ASN A 15 -7.29 -20.58 -4.85
CA ASN A 15 -7.62 -19.16 -4.96
C ASN A 15 -7.14 -18.37 -3.74
N HIS A 16 -7.35 -18.88 -2.53
CA HIS A 16 -6.88 -18.26 -1.30
C HIS A 16 -5.36 -18.04 -1.34
N SER A 17 -4.60 -19.10 -1.64
CA SER A 17 -3.14 -19.02 -1.76
C SER A 17 -2.70 -18.05 -2.86
N ASN A 18 -3.29 -18.14 -4.05
CA ASN A 18 -2.98 -17.25 -5.17
C ASN A 18 -3.23 -15.77 -4.82
N ILE A 19 -4.34 -15.44 -4.16
CA ILE A 19 -4.63 -14.06 -3.75
C ILE A 19 -3.62 -13.57 -2.71
N GLN A 20 -3.23 -14.40 -1.75
CA GLN A 20 -2.20 -14.04 -0.77
C GLN A 20 -0.85 -13.77 -1.46
N GLU A 21 -0.49 -14.55 -2.48
CA GLU A 21 0.70 -14.28 -3.29
C GLU A 21 0.60 -12.96 -4.04
N LEU A 22 -0.57 -12.66 -4.64
CA LEU A 22 -0.82 -11.39 -5.29
C LEU A 22 -0.71 -10.20 -4.32
N ILE A 23 -1.22 -10.32 -3.08
CA ILE A 23 -1.04 -9.32 -2.03
C ILE A 23 0.44 -9.11 -1.73
N ARG A 24 1.21 -10.20 -1.57
CA ARG A 24 2.66 -10.13 -1.34
C ARG A 24 3.38 -9.45 -2.51
N PHE A 25 2.99 -9.70 -3.75
CA PHE A 25 3.55 -9.03 -4.91
C PHE A 25 3.23 -7.53 -4.94
N ILE A 26 2.02 -7.13 -4.54
CA ILE A 26 1.66 -5.71 -4.41
C ILE A 26 2.51 -5.03 -3.33
N ASP A 27 2.69 -5.68 -2.17
CA ASP A 27 3.52 -5.14 -1.08
C ASP A 27 4.99 -5.00 -1.51
N GLN A 28 5.54 -5.97 -2.25
CA GLN A 28 6.88 -5.89 -2.83
C GLN A 28 7.01 -4.74 -3.83
N LYS A 29 6.04 -4.57 -4.74
CA LYS A 29 6.03 -3.44 -5.68
C LYS A 29 5.95 -2.09 -4.96
N ALA A 30 5.12 -2.00 -3.92
CA ALA A 30 5.03 -0.80 -3.09
C ALA A 30 6.36 -0.50 -2.39
N GLY A 31 7.05 -1.53 -1.88
CA GLY A 31 8.40 -1.43 -1.34
C GLY A 31 9.42 -0.91 -2.36
N ALA A 32 9.40 -1.42 -3.60
CA ALA A 32 10.28 -0.93 -4.66
C ALA A 32 10.00 0.55 -5.00
N ILE A 33 8.73 0.96 -5.05
CA ILE A 33 8.35 2.36 -5.26
C ILE A 33 8.82 3.24 -4.09
N LEU A 34 8.80 2.74 -2.86
CA LEU A 34 9.33 3.47 -1.71
C LEU A 34 10.84 3.76 -1.85
N VAL A 35 11.61 2.80 -2.38
CA VAL A 35 13.04 3.01 -2.69
C VAL A 35 13.21 4.12 -3.73
N ILE A 36 12.37 4.16 -4.77
CA ILE A 36 12.37 5.25 -5.76
C ILE A 36 12.09 6.61 -5.10
N HIS A 37 11.14 6.67 -4.16
CA HIS A 37 10.88 7.88 -3.38
C HIS A 37 12.10 8.29 -2.54
N GLY A 38 12.88 7.35 -2.03
CA GLY A 38 14.15 7.62 -1.35
C GLY A 38 15.17 8.31 -2.26
N PHE A 39 15.30 7.87 -3.52
CA PHE A 39 16.14 8.54 -4.51
C PHE A 39 15.64 9.94 -4.85
N ILE A 40 14.32 10.10 -5.04
CA ILE A 40 13.72 11.42 -5.30
C ILE A 40 13.98 12.38 -4.14
N LEU A 41 13.78 11.94 -2.89
CA LEU A 41 14.04 12.74 -1.71
C LEU A 41 15.51 13.14 -1.60
N THR A 42 16.42 12.21 -1.88
CA THR A 42 17.87 12.47 -1.88
C THR A 42 18.22 13.55 -2.91
N ALA A 43 17.72 13.42 -4.14
CA ALA A 43 17.92 14.42 -5.19
C ALA A 43 17.34 15.77 -4.77
N PHE A 44 16.11 15.80 -4.26
CA PHE A 44 15.46 17.02 -3.77
C PHE A 44 16.32 17.75 -2.73
N ILE A 45 16.79 17.02 -1.70
CA ILE A 45 17.65 17.58 -0.64
C ILE A 45 18.95 18.14 -1.23
N GLU A 46 19.57 17.43 -2.17
CA GLU A 46 20.84 17.85 -2.76
C GLU A 46 20.74 19.18 -3.54
N PHE A 47 19.64 19.39 -4.26
CA PHE A 47 19.39 20.67 -4.93
C PHE A 47 18.92 21.75 -3.95
N ALA A 48 18.11 21.39 -2.95
CA ALA A 48 17.63 22.33 -1.94
C ALA A 48 18.77 22.95 -1.09
N LYS A 49 19.85 22.21 -0.83
CA LYS A 49 21.03 22.72 -0.10
C LYS A 49 21.71 23.92 -0.77
N LYS A 50 21.53 24.10 -2.08
CA LYS A 50 22.12 25.20 -2.85
C LYS A 50 21.31 26.48 -2.77
N LEU A 51 20.11 26.41 -2.20
CA LEU A 51 19.22 27.55 -2.04
C LEU A 51 19.56 28.29 -0.75
N GLU A 52 19.63 29.61 -0.85
CA GLU A 52 19.80 30.50 0.29
C GLU A 52 18.53 31.32 0.50
N PHE A 53 18.24 31.66 1.76
CA PHE A 53 17.13 32.56 2.07
C PHE A 53 17.57 33.99 1.79
N VAL A 54 16.98 34.59 0.75
CA VAL A 54 17.22 35.97 0.34
C VAL A 54 16.13 36.91 0.86
N ASN A 55 16.50 38.17 1.12
CA ASN A 55 15.54 39.20 1.50
C ASN A 55 14.63 39.52 0.29
N PRO A 56 13.30 39.31 0.39
CA PRO A 56 12.38 39.55 -0.72
C PRO A 56 12.31 41.00 -1.18
N PHE A 57 12.81 41.97 -0.40
CA PHE A 57 12.84 43.39 -0.79
C PHE A 57 14.10 43.79 -1.56
N GLU A 58 15.13 42.94 -1.59
CA GLU A 58 16.43 43.22 -2.23
C GLU A 58 16.68 42.34 -3.46
N GLU A 59 15.94 41.24 -3.59
CA GLU A 59 16.08 40.28 -4.69
C GLU A 59 15.54 40.84 -6.01
N LYS A 60 16.29 40.68 -7.10
CA LYS A 60 15.89 41.16 -8.43
C LYS A 60 14.90 40.20 -9.09
N ASN A 61 14.97 38.91 -8.74
CA ASN A 61 14.17 37.84 -9.35
C ASN A 61 13.14 37.23 -8.38
N ILE A 62 12.42 38.05 -7.62
CA ILE A 62 11.43 37.62 -6.60
C ILE A 62 10.45 36.57 -7.13
N LEU A 63 9.95 36.74 -8.36
CA LEU A 63 9.00 35.80 -8.97
C LEU A 63 9.61 34.41 -9.15
N LEU A 64 10.89 34.34 -9.55
CA LEU A 64 11.59 33.07 -9.72
C LEU A 64 11.84 32.40 -8.37
N SER A 65 12.30 33.17 -7.37
CA SER A 65 12.49 32.66 -6.00
C SER A 65 11.20 32.14 -5.38
N LEU A 66 10.08 32.87 -5.56
CA LEU A 66 8.77 32.43 -5.12
C LEU A 66 8.31 31.16 -5.85
N ALA A 67 8.49 31.09 -7.17
CA ALA A 67 8.14 29.91 -7.96
C ALA A 67 8.94 28.68 -7.52
N THR A 68 10.26 28.82 -7.28
CA THR A 68 11.12 27.74 -6.77
C THR A 68 10.66 27.28 -5.39
N PHE A 69 10.34 28.22 -4.49
CA PHE A 69 9.84 27.89 -3.15
C PHE A 69 8.52 27.13 -3.20
N VAL A 70 7.53 27.63 -3.95
CA VAL A 70 6.22 26.98 -4.10
C VAL A 70 6.37 25.60 -4.75
N CYS A 71 7.18 25.48 -5.80
CA CYS A 71 7.46 24.20 -6.45
C CYS A 71 8.12 23.21 -5.48
N GLY A 72 9.06 23.67 -4.65
CA GLY A 72 9.72 22.86 -3.64
C GLY A 72 8.76 22.34 -2.56
N VAL A 73 7.91 23.23 -2.01
CA VAL A 73 6.89 22.86 -1.03
C VAL A 73 5.88 21.87 -1.60
N LEU A 74 5.41 22.08 -2.84
CA LEU A 74 4.50 21.16 -3.53
C LEU A 74 5.14 19.78 -3.75
N THR A 75 6.40 19.75 -4.21
CA THR A 75 7.16 18.51 -4.42
C THR A 75 7.27 17.73 -3.10
N LEU A 76 7.67 18.40 -2.02
CA LEU A 76 7.81 17.78 -0.70
C LEU A 76 6.46 17.27 -0.16
N SER A 77 5.39 18.06 -0.30
CA SER A 77 4.06 17.67 0.15
C SER A 77 3.54 16.43 -0.59
N LEU A 78 3.74 16.38 -1.91
CA LEU A 78 3.38 15.23 -2.74
C LEU A 78 4.19 13.98 -2.35
N LEU A 79 5.48 14.13 -2.07
CA LEU A 79 6.33 13.02 -1.60
C LEU A 79 5.85 12.47 -0.27
N ILE A 80 5.61 13.33 0.72
CA ILE A 80 5.13 12.92 2.05
C ILE A 80 3.78 12.20 1.92
N TYR A 81 2.85 12.75 1.14
CA TYR A 81 1.55 12.13 0.90
C TYR A 81 1.66 10.73 0.29
N GLN A 82 2.51 10.55 -0.73
CA GLN A 82 2.69 9.24 -1.37
C GLN A 82 3.35 8.22 -0.44
N ILE A 83 4.37 8.63 0.31
CA ILE A 83 4.99 7.78 1.33
C ILE A 83 3.96 7.35 2.37
N TYR A 84 3.11 8.27 2.83
CA TYR A 84 2.03 7.95 3.75
C TYR A 84 1.08 6.89 3.17
N VAL A 85 0.61 7.05 1.93
CA VAL A 85 -0.27 6.08 1.28
C VAL A 85 0.43 4.70 1.16
N ILE A 86 1.69 4.67 0.75
CA ILE A 86 2.44 3.41 0.63
C ILE A 86 2.51 2.68 1.99
N LEU A 87 2.93 3.38 3.04
CA LEU A 87 3.16 2.77 4.34
C LEU A 87 1.85 2.32 5.01
N PHE A 88 0.83 3.18 5.01
CA PHE A 88 -0.37 2.98 5.81
C PHE A 88 -1.55 2.37 5.06
N GLU A 89 -1.67 2.59 3.76
CA GLU A 89 -2.80 2.10 2.96
C GLU A 89 -2.45 0.85 2.13
N ILE A 90 -1.16 0.58 1.87
CA ILE A 90 -0.70 -0.57 1.10
C ILE A 90 0.03 -1.57 1.99
N ILE A 91 1.18 -1.21 2.55
CA ILE A 91 2.07 -2.15 3.25
C ILE A 91 1.47 -2.60 4.59
N LYS A 92 0.89 -1.67 5.37
CA LYS A 92 0.29 -2.00 6.66
C LYS A 92 -0.73 -3.13 6.51
N PRO A 93 -0.64 -4.20 7.32
CA PRO A 93 -1.62 -5.30 7.28
C PRO A 93 -3.04 -4.78 7.48
N LYS A 94 -3.94 -5.16 6.57
CA LYS A 94 -5.37 -4.85 6.68
C LYS A 94 -6.07 -6.00 7.40
N LYS A 95 -6.93 -5.64 8.34
CA LYS A 95 -7.84 -6.58 9.01
C LYS A 95 -9.05 -6.83 8.13
N ALA A 96 -9.58 -8.04 8.22
CA ALA A 96 -10.85 -8.38 7.58
C ALA A 96 -12.00 -7.55 8.17
N LYS A 97 -12.98 -7.20 7.33
CA LYS A 97 -14.07 -6.28 7.71
C LYS A 97 -15.47 -6.88 7.63
N HIS A 98 -15.67 -7.96 6.89
CA HIS A 98 -16.99 -8.56 6.68
C HIS A 98 -17.19 -9.85 7.48
N TYR A 99 -16.38 -10.10 8.51
CA TYR A 99 -16.76 -11.04 9.56
C TYR A 99 -17.82 -10.40 10.45
N THR A 100 -18.91 -11.13 10.73
CA THR A 100 -19.90 -10.70 11.72
C THR A 100 -19.35 -10.93 13.14
N GLN A 101 -19.72 -10.09 14.12
CA GLN A 101 -19.22 -10.17 15.50
C GLN A 101 -19.57 -11.49 16.20
N GLU A 102 -20.58 -12.20 15.70
CA GLU A 102 -21.07 -13.47 16.24
C GLU A 102 -20.32 -14.69 15.64
N GLU A 103 -19.55 -14.51 14.58
CA GLU A 103 -18.84 -15.58 13.86
C GLU A 103 -17.34 -15.61 14.20
N SER A 104 -16.98 -16.33 15.25
CA SER A 104 -15.58 -16.66 15.52
C SER A 104 -15.06 -17.72 14.54
N SER A 105 -14.59 -17.29 13.36
CA SER A 105 -13.86 -18.17 12.43
C SER A 105 -12.64 -18.81 13.09
N VAL A 106 -12.51 -20.14 12.98
CA VAL A 106 -11.34 -20.90 13.44
C VAL A 106 -10.19 -20.89 12.45
N LEU A 107 -10.41 -20.38 11.23
CA LEU A 107 -9.37 -20.24 10.22
C LEU A 107 -8.73 -18.85 10.23
N TYR A 108 -9.40 -17.80 10.75
CA TYR A 108 -8.93 -16.42 10.67
C TYR A 108 -8.05 -16.03 11.86
N PHE A 109 -6.81 -15.61 11.59
CA PHE A 109 -5.78 -15.39 12.62
C PHE A 109 -6.16 -14.38 13.72
N GLU A 110 -6.92 -13.33 13.39
CA GLU A 110 -7.33 -12.34 14.40
C GLU A 110 -8.41 -12.89 15.34
N HIS A 111 -9.25 -13.81 14.87
CA HIS A 111 -10.21 -14.51 15.72
C HIS A 111 -9.50 -15.56 16.57
N ILE A 112 -8.62 -16.37 15.96
CA ILE A 112 -7.79 -17.36 16.67
C ILE A 112 -6.99 -16.69 17.80
N SER A 113 -6.40 -15.52 17.55
CA SER A 113 -5.58 -14.83 18.57
C SER A 113 -6.38 -14.28 19.77
N LYS A 114 -7.71 -14.21 19.67
CA LYS A 114 -8.60 -13.82 20.78
C LYS A 114 -9.13 -15.01 21.58
N LEU A 115 -8.93 -16.23 21.09
CA LEU A 115 -9.37 -17.45 21.77
C LEU A 115 -8.26 -18.00 22.69
N SER A 116 -8.66 -18.67 23.77
CA SER A 116 -7.71 -19.49 24.51
C SER A 116 -7.32 -20.72 23.68
N LYS A 117 -6.14 -21.30 23.94
CA LYS A 117 -5.68 -22.49 23.23
C LYS A 117 -6.68 -23.66 23.34
N SER A 118 -7.27 -23.88 24.51
CA SER A 118 -8.25 -24.95 24.74
C SER A 118 -9.55 -24.70 23.97
N ASP A 119 -10.02 -23.46 23.94
CA ASP A 119 -11.26 -23.09 23.24
C ASP A 119 -11.07 -23.23 21.73
N PHE A 120 -9.92 -22.80 21.21
CA PHE A 120 -9.58 -22.97 19.79
C PHE A 120 -9.58 -24.45 19.37
N ILE A 121 -8.89 -25.32 20.11
CA ILE A 121 -8.82 -26.75 19.80
C ILE A 121 -10.22 -27.38 19.82
N THR A 122 -11.02 -27.03 20.83
CA THR A 122 -12.39 -27.54 20.98
C THR A 122 -13.26 -27.11 19.81
N LEU A 123 -13.24 -25.80 19.48
CA LEU A 123 -14.03 -25.24 18.40
C LEU A 123 -13.62 -25.83 17.04
N TYR A 124 -12.31 -25.95 16.78
CA TYR A 124 -11.78 -26.52 15.54
C TYR A 124 -12.21 -27.97 15.32
N HIS A 125 -12.14 -28.82 16.35
CA HIS A 125 -12.58 -30.21 16.23
C HIS A 125 -14.10 -30.36 16.13
N SER A 126 -14.85 -29.41 16.67
CA SER A 126 -16.32 -29.41 16.59
C SER A 126 -16.87 -28.83 15.29
N LEU A 127 -16.02 -28.28 14.42
CA LEU A 127 -16.45 -27.60 13.20
C LEU A 127 -16.91 -28.62 12.14
N PRO A 128 -18.16 -28.53 11.66
CA PRO A 128 -18.64 -29.37 10.57
C PRO A 128 -17.89 -29.13 9.24
N ASP A 129 -17.67 -30.17 8.44
CA ASP A 129 -16.93 -30.09 7.17
C ASP A 129 -17.54 -29.09 6.18
N ASP A 130 -18.87 -28.94 6.16
CA ASP A 130 -19.59 -27.95 5.35
C ASP A 130 -19.29 -26.51 5.78
N ARG A 131 -19.10 -26.28 7.09
CA ARG A 131 -18.73 -24.97 7.64
C ARG A 131 -17.26 -24.62 7.38
N VAL A 132 -16.37 -25.62 7.30
CA VAL A 132 -14.95 -25.39 6.90
C VAL A 132 -14.87 -24.78 5.51
N HIS A 133 -15.67 -25.29 4.55
CA HIS A 133 -15.69 -24.75 3.20
C HIS A 133 -16.23 -23.31 3.15
N GLU A 134 -17.26 -23.02 3.94
CA GLU A 134 -17.84 -21.68 4.07
C GLU A 134 -16.82 -20.68 4.65
N GLU A 135 -16.12 -21.03 5.73
CA GLU A 135 -15.07 -20.18 6.31
C GLU A 135 -13.93 -19.92 5.33
N LEU A 136 -13.52 -20.93 4.56
CA LEU A 136 -12.49 -20.76 3.52
C LEU A 136 -12.95 -19.81 2.41
N LEU A 137 -14.20 -19.92 1.95
CA LEU A 137 -14.75 -19.00 0.96
C LEU A 137 -14.86 -17.57 1.50
N ALA A 138 -15.22 -17.39 2.78
CA ALA A 138 -15.21 -16.09 3.44
C ALA A 138 -13.80 -15.47 3.46
N GLN A 139 -12.76 -16.27 3.73
CA GLN A 139 -11.38 -15.81 3.63
C GLN A 139 -10.96 -15.42 2.22
N VAL A 140 -11.34 -16.22 1.21
CA VAL A 140 -11.09 -15.89 -0.20
C VAL A 140 -11.71 -14.53 -0.55
N TYR A 141 -12.93 -14.29 -0.10
CA TYR A 141 -13.63 -13.01 -0.31
C TYR A 141 -12.89 -11.85 0.38
N GLU A 142 -12.56 -11.97 1.67
CA GLU A 142 -11.84 -10.94 2.42
C GLU A 142 -10.47 -10.60 1.79
N CYS A 143 -9.69 -11.63 1.46
CA CYS A 143 -8.41 -11.45 0.80
C CYS A 143 -8.58 -10.77 -0.56
N SER A 144 -9.63 -11.09 -1.32
CA SER A 144 -9.93 -10.43 -2.59
C SER A 144 -10.23 -8.95 -2.41
N CYS A 145 -11.04 -8.58 -1.42
CA CYS A 145 -11.33 -7.18 -1.10
C CYS A 145 -10.06 -6.42 -0.68
N ILE A 146 -9.21 -7.03 0.15
CA ILE A 146 -7.92 -6.46 0.56
C ILE A 146 -7.03 -6.24 -0.67
N MET A 147 -6.90 -7.26 -1.53
CA MET A 147 -6.11 -7.19 -2.76
C MET A 147 -6.59 -6.07 -3.69
N SER A 148 -7.90 -5.98 -3.94
CA SER A 148 -8.48 -4.91 -4.77
C SER A 148 -8.15 -3.54 -4.22
N SER A 149 -8.39 -3.34 -2.92
CA SER A 149 -8.09 -2.07 -2.26
C SER A 149 -6.60 -1.69 -2.32
N LYS A 150 -5.69 -2.65 -2.09
CA LYS A 150 -4.25 -2.39 -2.21
C LYS A 150 -3.84 -2.07 -3.65
N SER A 151 -4.39 -2.78 -4.63
CA SER A 151 -4.12 -2.57 -6.06
C SER A 151 -4.54 -1.18 -6.52
N GLU A 152 -5.74 -0.72 -6.14
CA GLU A 152 -6.22 0.63 -6.45
C GLU A 152 -5.31 1.72 -5.88
N LYS A 153 -4.89 1.57 -4.61
CA LYS A 153 -3.97 2.52 -3.96
C LYS A 153 -2.59 2.50 -4.61
N LEU A 154 -2.08 1.33 -4.99
CA LEU A 154 -0.81 1.21 -5.72
C LEU A 154 -0.88 1.94 -7.07
N ASN A 155 -1.94 1.72 -7.83
CA ASN A 155 -2.15 2.39 -9.12
C ASN A 155 -2.22 3.91 -8.96
N HIS A 156 -2.89 4.38 -7.89
CA HIS A 156 -2.90 5.79 -7.53
C HIS A 156 -1.48 6.30 -7.28
N VAL A 157 -0.70 5.65 -6.41
CA VAL A 157 0.69 6.03 -6.13
C VAL A 157 1.54 6.05 -7.42
N ILE A 158 1.44 5.05 -8.29
CA ILE A 158 2.19 5.01 -9.56
C ILE A 158 1.85 6.20 -10.45
N LYS A 159 0.57 6.57 -10.55
CA LYS A 159 0.14 7.74 -11.32
C LYS A 159 0.75 9.04 -10.78
N TYR A 160 0.75 9.22 -9.46
CA TYR A 160 1.29 10.42 -8.83
C TYR A 160 2.82 10.42 -8.73
N LEU A 161 3.48 9.27 -8.82
CA LEU A 161 4.94 9.18 -8.92
C LEU A 161 5.45 9.94 -10.14
N PHE A 162 4.80 9.76 -11.29
CA PHE A 162 5.17 10.48 -12.52
C PHE A 162 5.00 12.01 -12.35
N VAL A 163 3.92 12.43 -11.70
CA VAL A 163 3.67 13.85 -11.38
C VAL A 163 4.79 14.39 -10.49
N THR A 164 5.16 13.67 -9.43
CA THR A 164 6.26 14.05 -8.54
C THR A 164 7.60 14.15 -9.26
N LEU A 165 7.89 13.25 -10.19
CA LEU A 165 9.09 13.33 -11.02
C LEU A 165 9.11 14.60 -11.88
N MET A 166 7.98 14.98 -12.49
CA MET A 166 7.89 16.23 -13.25
C MET A 166 8.10 17.45 -12.35
N PHE A 167 7.47 17.48 -11.18
CA PHE A 167 7.69 18.55 -10.19
C PHE A 167 9.14 18.64 -9.72
N LEU A 168 9.80 17.50 -9.48
CA LEU A 168 11.23 17.46 -9.15
C LEU A 168 12.09 18.05 -10.27
N LEU A 169 11.83 17.68 -11.53
CA LEU A 169 12.60 18.21 -12.67
C LEU A 169 12.42 19.72 -12.83
N VAL A 170 11.19 20.21 -12.66
CA VAL A 170 10.90 21.65 -12.65
C VAL A 170 11.62 22.34 -11.50
N PHE A 171 11.57 21.78 -10.28
CA PHE A 171 12.29 22.31 -9.12
C PHE A 171 13.79 22.40 -9.36
N ILE A 172 14.41 21.34 -9.92
CA ILE A 172 15.83 21.32 -10.26
C ILE A 172 16.16 22.39 -11.31
N PHE A 173 15.31 22.53 -12.33
CA PHE A 173 15.49 23.54 -13.37
C PHE A 173 15.42 24.96 -12.80
N LEU A 174 14.40 25.26 -11.99
CA LEU A 174 14.24 26.57 -11.34
C LEU A 174 15.41 26.87 -10.39
N THR A 175 15.86 25.87 -9.63
CA THR A 175 17.04 25.99 -8.74
C THR A 175 18.33 26.30 -9.48
N LYS A 176 18.45 25.94 -10.76
CA LYS A 176 19.63 26.28 -11.59
C LYS A 176 19.56 27.68 -12.20
N LEU A 177 18.37 28.28 -12.24
CA LEU A 177 18.16 29.62 -12.80
C LEU A 177 18.32 30.73 -11.75
N ILE A 178 18.21 30.37 -10.47
CA ILE A 178 18.54 31.21 -9.33
C ILE A 178 20.04 31.09 -9.09
#